data_AF-A0A9D2NQR6-F1
#
_entry.id   AF-A0A9D2NQR6-F1
#
_cell.length_a   1.000
_cell.length_b   1.000
_cell.length_c   1.000
_cell.angle_alpha   90.00
_cell.angle_beta   90.00
_cell.angle_gamma   90.00
#
_symmetry.space_group_name_H-M   'P 1'
#
loop_
_entity.id
_entity.type
_entity.pdbx_description
1 polymer ?
#
loop_
_entity_poly.entity_id
_entity_poly.type
_entity_poly.pdbx_seq_one_letter_code
_entity_poly.pdbx_strand_id
1 'polypeptide(L)'
;MNAKKQDYVNAIVNALEEAKNGKKKYIELSSREVARMTNMQPVMSTCCSVMKQMMVEGDKIVRDSRSKNGYDSHLTVKYQVNDREGKKAMFDIRRGKPKGTAGRRKEKAAAEKKDLALIASEWLNELGLNAQVNEEELLVHGENGVWKIVVDKPGRGKRFSLKNKLFELLTQMDGTVEKYSIVVMRDAAYLRDWKRLSPTAKQKLNLSLLLCSANGVVKEYE
;
A
#
# COMPACT_ATOMS: atom_id res chain seq x y z
N MET A 1 11.40 4.40 30.81
CA MET A 1 11.03 5.49 29.90
C MET A 1 11.75 5.25 28.57
N ASN A 2 11.04 5.33 27.44
CA ASN A 2 11.63 5.08 26.11
C ASN A 2 12.35 6.33 25.58
N ALA A 3 13.50 6.12 24.94
CA ALA A 3 14.23 7.19 24.28
C ALA A 3 13.44 7.77 23.10
N LYS A 4 13.33 9.10 23.05
CA LYS A 4 12.72 9.86 21.97
C LYS A 4 13.78 10.24 20.93
N LYS A 5 13.30 10.75 19.79
CA LYS A 5 14.16 11.22 18.69
C LYS A 5 15.23 12.21 19.16
N GLN A 6 14.83 13.19 20.00
CA GLN A 6 15.72 14.24 20.46
C GLN A 6 16.87 13.69 21.32
N ASP A 7 16.62 12.66 22.12
CA ASP A 7 17.64 12.05 23.00
C ASP A 7 18.78 11.44 22.16
N TYR A 8 18.45 10.81 21.03
CA TYR A 8 19.43 10.30 20.08
C TYR A 8 20.18 11.41 19.32
N VAL A 9 19.51 12.51 18.98
CA VAL A 9 20.15 13.66 18.34
C VAL A 9 21.19 14.26 19.28
N ASN A 10 20.79 14.52 20.53
CA ASN A 10 21.67 15.09 21.55
C ASN A 10 22.89 14.18 21.81
N ALA A 11 22.68 12.86 21.91
CA ALA A 11 23.78 11.90 22.08
C ALA A 11 24.80 11.96 20.93
N ILE A 12 24.35 12.07 19.68
CA ILE A 12 25.26 12.16 18.51
C ILE A 12 25.96 13.52 18.48
N VAL A 13 25.26 14.62 18.76
CA VAL A 13 25.84 15.97 18.80
C VAL A 13 26.94 16.05 19.86
N ASN A 14 26.66 15.59 21.09
CA ASN A 14 27.64 15.59 22.17
C ASN A 14 28.89 14.76 21.80
N ALA A 15 28.71 13.58 21.20
CA ALA A 15 29.82 12.74 20.75
C ALA A 15 30.66 13.42 19.64
N LEU A 16 30.03 14.21 18.76
CA LEU A 16 30.73 15.00 17.74
C LEU A 16 31.50 16.18 18.35
N GLU A 17 30.92 16.87 19.32
CA GLU A 17 31.58 17.98 20.04
C GLU A 17 32.79 17.51 20.85
N GLU A 18 32.66 16.40 21.58
CA GLU A 18 33.78 15.77 22.29
C GLU A 18 34.92 15.39 21.33
N ALA A 19 34.59 14.86 20.15
CA ALA A 19 35.57 14.52 19.14
C ALA A 19 36.24 15.74 18.50
N LYS A 20 35.49 16.84 18.34
CA LYS A 20 36.01 18.13 17.87
C LYS A 20 37.01 18.70 18.88
N ASN A 21 36.67 18.66 20.16
CA ASN A 21 37.57 19.07 21.25
C ASN A 21 38.82 18.19 21.31
N GLY A 22 38.67 16.88 21.06
CA GLY A 22 39.78 15.94 20.93
C GLY A 22 40.58 16.03 19.62
N LYS A 23 40.32 17.03 18.76
CA LYS A 23 40.96 17.23 17.43
C LYS A 23 40.89 16.00 16.51
N LYS A 24 39.88 15.14 16.66
CA LYS A 24 39.68 13.96 15.79
C LYS A 24 39.09 14.40 14.44
N LYS A 25 39.55 13.79 13.35
CA LYS A 25 39.01 14.05 12.00
C LYS A 25 37.66 13.37 11.75
N TYR A 26 37.44 12.22 12.38
CA TYR A 26 36.22 11.41 12.25
C TYR A 26 35.91 10.68 13.57
N ILE A 27 34.64 10.28 13.72
CA ILE A 27 34.20 9.32 14.74
C ILE A 27 33.42 8.19 14.10
N GLU A 28 33.50 7.01 14.69
CA GLU A 28 32.68 5.87 14.31
C GLU A 28 31.71 5.61 15.45
N LEU A 29 30.41 5.63 15.15
CA LEU A 29 29.35 5.38 16.11
C LEU A 29 28.49 4.23 15.63
N SER A 30 28.31 3.23 16.50
CA SER A 30 27.34 2.17 16.30
C SER A 30 25.98 2.51 16.93
N SER A 31 24.91 1.92 16.38
CA SER A 31 23.56 2.09 16.91
C SER A 31 23.41 1.62 18.37
N ARG A 32 24.25 0.68 18.83
CA ARG A 32 24.27 0.21 20.22
C ARG A 32 24.93 1.23 21.15
N GLU A 33 26.03 1.84 20.72
CA GLU A 33 26.72 2.87 21.51
C GLU A 33 25.83 4.10 21.66
N VAL A 34 25.26 4.59 20.55
CA VAL A 34 24.33 5.73 20.56
C VAL A 34 23.11 5.43 21.43
N ALA A 35 22.58 4.21 21.40
CA ALA A 35 21.50 3.79 22.29
C ALA A 35 21.89 3.83 23.77
N ARG A 36 23.09 3.34 24.12
CA ARG A 36 23.60 3.37 25.50
C ARG A 36 23.82 4.79 26.01
N MET A 37 24.29 5.70 25.16
CA MET A 37 24.50 7.11 25.52
C MET A 37 23.23 7.82 26.00
N THR A 38 22.04 7.34 25.61
CA THR A 38 20.77 7.94 26.07
C THR A 38 20.37 7.56 27.49
N ASN A 39 20.98 6.54 28.11
CA ASN A 39 20.58 5.99 29.43
C ASN A 39 19.07 5.65 29.56
N MET A 40 18.39 5.44 28.44
CA MET A 40 16.95 5.16 28.37
C MET A 40 16.69 3.85 27.62
N GLN A 41 15.47 3.33 27.72
CA GLN A 41 15.09 2.13 27.00
C GLN A 41 15.13 2.39 25.46
N PRO A 42 15.91 1.63 24.69
CA PRO A 42 16.19 1.97 23.31
C PRO A 42 15.09 1.56 22.35
N VAL A 43 14.77 2.44 21.40
CA VAL A 43 13.91 2.18 20.24
C VAL A 43 14.79 2.17 18.98
N MET A 44 15.23 0.98 18.57
CA MET A 44 16.25 0.80 17.53
C MET A 44 15.87 1.37 16.16
N SER A 45 14.58 1.31 15.79
CA SER A 45 14.09 1.92 14.54
C SER A 45 14.27 3.45 14.54
N THR A 46 13.98 4.09 15.68
CA THR A 46 14.21 5.53 15.89
C THR A 46 15.69 5.87 15.90
N CYS A 47 16.52 5.11 16.63
CA CYS A 47 17.97 5.30 16.70
C CYS A 47 18.62 5.25 15.31
N CYS A 48 18.37 4.17 14.55
CA CYS A 48 18.94 4.01 13.20
C CYS A 48 18.46 5.09 12.23
N SER A 49 17.19 5.50 12.33
CA SER A 49 16.65 6.59 11.53
C SER A 49 17.32 7.92 11.85
N VAL A 50 17.59 8.22 13.13
CA VAL A 50 18.27 9.44 13.54
C VAL A 50 19.71 9.45 13.05
N MET A 51 20.44 8.34 13.22
CA MET A 51 21.82 8.22 12.74
C MET A 51 21.90 8.54 11.24
N LYS A 52 21.04 7.93 10.41
CA LYS A 52 21.01 8.20 8.97
C LYS A 52 20.59 9.65 8.63
N GLN A 53 19.72 10.27 9.43
CA GLN A 53 19.31 11.68 9.26
C GLN A 53 20.44 12.66 9.56
N MET A 54 21.30 12.33 10.51
CA MET A 54 22.41 13.18 10.92
C MET A 54 23.60 13.11 9.95
N MET A 55 23.60 12.19 8.98
CA MET A 55 24.68 12.05 8.01
C MET A 55 24.71 13.20 7.01
N VAL A 56 25.89 13.77 6.79
CA VAL A 56 26.16 14.78 5.76
C VAL A 56 27.10 14.23 4.70
N GLU A 57 27.26 14.95 3.59
CA GLU A 57 28.19 14.61 2.52
C GLU A 57 29.60 14.32 3.06
N GLY A 58 30.14 13.14 2.75
CA GLY A 58 31.44 12.66 3.25
C GLY A 58 31.38 11.71 4.44
N ASP A 59 30.23 11.58 5.12
CA ASP A 59 29.99 10.53 6.10
C ASP A 59 29.85 9.16 5.38
N LYS A 60 30.21 8.06 6.06
CA LYS A 60 30.16 6.71 5.46
C LYS A 60 29.47 5.71 6.38
N ILE A 61 28.59 4.88 5.82
CA ILE A 61 28.07 3.71 6.54
C ILE A 61 29.14 2.62 6.43
N VAL A 62 29.75 2.26 7.56
CA VAL A 62 30.82 1.26 7.65
C VAL A 62 30.23 -0.15 7.68
N ARG A 63 29.11 -0.32 8.38
CA ARG A 63 28.39 -1.59 8.48
C ARG A 63 26.91 -1.35 8.38
N ASP A 64 26.29 -1.93 7.36
CA ASP A 64 24.84 -1.99 7.19
C ASP A 64 24.45 -3.46 7.15
N SER A 65 23.74 -3.91 8.18
CA SER A 65 23.16 -5.24 8.19
C SER A 65 21.74 -5.08 7.66
N ARG A 66 21.53 -5.52 6.41
CA ARG A 66 20.22 -5.44 5.77
C ARG A 66 19.31 -6.52 6.34
N SER A 67 18.79 -6.31 7.54
CA SER A 67 17.64 -7.09 8.00
C SER A 67 16.46 -6.85 7.05
N LYS A 68 15.61 -7.87 6.83
CA LYS A 68 14.41 -7.80 5.96
C LYS A 68 13.48 -6.62 6.26
N ASN A 69 13.61 -6.00 7.44
CA ASN A 69 12.78 -4.88 7.91
C ASN A 69 13.49 -3.51 7.85
N GLY A 70 14.75 -3.43 7.40
CA GLY A 70 15.46 -2.17 7.16
C GLY A 70 15.98 -1.43 8.41
N TYR A 71 15.85 -2.03 9.59
CA TYR A 71 16.37 -1.52 10.86
C TYR A 71 17.15 -2.63 11.57
N ASP A 72 18.39 -2.35 11.96
CA ASP A 72 19.28 -3.37 12.53
C ASP A 72 20.12 -2.81 13.69
N SER A 73 20.40 -3.67 14.66
CA SER A 73 21.19 -3.40 15.85
C SER A 73 22.70 -3.26 15.59
N HIS A 74 23.14 -3.44 14.34
CA HIS A 74 24.54 -3.37 13.95
C HIS A 74 24.85 -2.27 12.92
N LEU A 75 24.02 -1.22 12.82
CA LEU A 75 24.34 -0.06 12.00
C LEU A 75 25.55 0.68 12.60
N THR A 76 26.61 0.86 11.80
CA THR A 76 27.77 1.69 12.19
C THR A 76 28.01 2.76 11.15
N VAL A 77 28.08 4.01 11.61
CA VAL A 77 28.29 5.20 10.77
C VAL A 77 29.59 5.90 11.19
N LYS A 78 30.41 6.23 10.20
CA LYS A 78 31.60 7.06 10.32
C LYS A 78 31.24 8.51 9.98
N TYR A 79 31.19 9.35 11.00
CA TYR A 79 30.91 10.77 10.86
C TYR A 79 32.20 11.58 10.76
N GLN A 80 32.26 12.52 9.82
CA GLN A 80 33.30 13.54 9.77
C GLN A 80 33.02 14.60 10.84
N VAL A 81 34.02 14.92 11.64
CA VAL A 81 33.87 15.87 12.76
C VAL A 81 34.03 17.31 12.29
N ASN A 82 34.93 17.53 11.33
CA ASN A 82 35.26 18.87 10.83
C ASN A 82 34.36 19.28 9.66
N ASP A 83 34.05 20.58 9.61
CA ASP A 83 33.44 21.24 8.46
C ASP A 83 32.08 20.62 8.07
N ARG A 84 31.17 20.47 9.04
CA ARG A 84 29.80 19.97 8.81
C ARG A 84 28.82 21.10 8.46
N GLU A 85 29.13 22.34 8.83
CA GLU A 85 28.31 23.52 8.56
C GLU A 85 28.35 23.84 7.06
N GLY A 86 27.20 23.78 6.38
CA GLY A 86 27.09 24.01 4.93
C GLY A 86 27.13 22.74 4.06
N LYS A 87 27.47 21.57 4.62
CA LYS A 87 27.38 20.30 3.87
C LYS A 87 25.94 19.84 3.70
N LYS A 88 25.61 19.32 2.52
CA LYS A 88 24.28 18.78 2.23
C LYS A 88 24.06 17.49 3.01
N ALA A 89 22.82 17.26 3.45
CA ALA A 89 22.43 15.99 4.06
C ALA A 89 22.68 14.84 3.09
N MET A 90 23.29 13.75 3.56
CA MET A 90 23.62 12.58 2.73
C MET A 90 22.36 11.87 2.22
N PHE A 91 21.30 11.92 3.01
CA PHE A 91 20.00 11.35 2.67
C PHE A 91 18.92 12.43 2.83
N ASP A 92 18.16 12.69 1.76
CA ASP A 92 16.93 13.46 1.84
C ASP A 92 15.83 12.57 2.45
N ILE A 93 15.92 12.32 3.77
CA ILE A 93 14.94 11.51 4.52
C ILE A 93 13.70 12.37 4.79
N ARG A 94 13.08 12.89 3.72
CA ARG A 94 11.71 13.37 3.77
C ARG A 94 10.82 12.16 4.04
N ARG A 95 10.10 12.18 5.16
CA ARG A 95 8.96 11.27 5.35
C ARG A 95 7.91 11.64 4.32
N GLY A 96 7.71 10.77 3.33
CA GLY A 96 6.78 10.98 2.24
C GLY A 96 7.40 10.59 0.90
N LYS A 97 6.56 10.11 -0.02
CA LYS A 97 6.97 9.70 -1.37
C LYS A 97 7.64 10.89 -2.10
N PRO A 98 8.71 10.69 -2.90
CA PRO A 98 9.30 11.75 -3.70
C PRO A 98 8.22 12.46 -4.53
N LYS A 99 8.15 13.80 -4.43
CA LYS A 99 7.29 14.63 -5.30
C LYS A 99 7.64 14.28 -6.75
N GLY A 100 6.70 13.64 -7.46
CA GLY A 100 6.86 13.19 -8.85
C GLY A 100 6.76 11.67 -9.09
N THR A 101 6.97 10.81 -8.09
CA THR A 101 6.82 9.34 -8.29
C THR A 101 5.36 8.86 -8.25
N ALA A 102 4.41 9.75 -7.96
CA ALA A 102 2.99 9.44 -8.00
C ALA A 102 2.41 9.39 -9.42
N GLY A 103 3.03 10.06 -10.40
CA GLY A 103 2.52 10.15 -11.78
C GLY A 103 2.77 8.87 -12.57
N ARG A 104 4.02 8.43 -12.67
CA ARG A 104 4.42 7.36 -13.60
C ARG A 104 3.80 5.97 -13.31
N ARG A 105 3.50 5.66 -12.05
CA ARG A 105 2.76 4.42 -11.68
C ARG A 105 1.25 4.58 -11.76
N LYS A 106 0.69 5.78 -11.54
CA LYS A 106 -0.75 6.01 -11.70
C LYS A 106 -1.13 6.08 -13.17
N GLU A 107 -0.31 6.68 -14.03
CA GLU A 107 -0.57 6.72 -15.47
C GLU A 107 -0.44 5.33 -16.09
N LYS A 108 0.56 4.53 -15.70
CA LYS A 108 0.65 3.14 -16.17
C LYS A 108 -0.50 2.26 -15.65
N ALA A 109 -0.87 2.41 -14.37
CA ALA A 109 -2.01 1.67 -13.80
C ALA A 109 -3.41 2.22 -14.20
N ALA A 110 -3.49 3.44 -14.73
CA ALA A 110 -4.70 4.00 -15.31
C ALA A 110 -4.81 3.66 -16.80
N ALA A 111 -3.68 3.54 -17.50
CA ALA A 111 -3.62 3.11 -18.91
C ALA A 111 -3.75 1.58 -19.08
N GLU A 112 -3.45 0.78 -18.04
CA GLU A 112 -3.54 -0.70 -18.08
C GLU A 112 -4.76 -1.27 -17.31
N LYS A 113 -5.71 -0.45 -16.84
CA LYS A 113 -7.00 -0.98 -16.38
C LYS A 113 -7.83 -1.36 -17.59
N LYS A 114 -7.70 -2.62 -18.04
CA LYS A 114 -8.70 -3.25 -18.91
C LYS A 114 -10.09 -2.94 -18.35
N ASP A 115 -10.99 -2.54 -19.24
CA ASP A 115 -12.37 -2.26 -18.88
C ASP A 115 -12.98 -3.52 -18.24
N LEU A 116 -13.49 -3.39 -17.02
CA LEU A 116 -14.10 -4.49 -16.29
C LEU A 116 -15.32 -5.05 -17.03
N ALA A 117 -16.06 -4.18 -17.73
CA ALA A 117 -17.20 -4.60 -18.54
C ALA A 117 -16.73 -5.49 -19.69
N LEU A 118 -15.62 -5.12 -20.36
CA LEU A 118 -15.04 -5.91 -21.43
C LEU A 118 -14.52 -7.26 -20.92
N ILE A 119 -13.76 -7.28 -19.81
CA ILE A 119 -13.27 -8.54 -19.22
C ILE A 119 -14.43 -9.47 -18.86
N ALA A 120 -15.49 -8.93 -18.25
CA ALA A 120 -16.65 -9.73 -17.89
C ALA A 120 -17.38 -10.26 -19.14
N SER A 121 -17.52 -9.44 -20.18
CA SER A 121 -18.13 -9.84 -21.45
C SER A 121 -17.32 -10.94 -22.17
N GLU A 122 -15.99 -10.81 -22.23
CA GLU A 122 -15.11 -11.84 -22.80
C GLU A 122 -15.26 -13.16 -22.05
N TRP A 123 -15.27 -13.12 -20.72
CA TRP A 123 -15.47 -14.31 -19.89
C TRP A 123 -16.85 -14.95 -20.08
N LEU A 124 -17.91 -14.15 -20.24
CA LEU A 124 -19.25 -14.68 -20.56
C LEU A 124 -19.28 -15.35 -21.94
N ASN A 125 -18.62 -14.74 -22.93
CA ASN A 125 -18.51 -15.33 -24.27
C ASN A 125 -17.74 -16.66 -24.25
N GLU A 126 -16.69 -16.78 -23.43
CA GLU A 126 -15.97 -18.05 -23.21
C GLU A 126 -16.88 -19.14 -22.61
N LEU A 127 -17.89 -18.75 -21.82
CA LEU A 127 -18.93 -19.64 -21.29
C LEU A 127 -20.07 -19.92 -22.28
N GLY A 128 -20.02 -19.35 -23.50
CA GLY A 128 -21.08 -19.46 -24.50
C GLY A 128 -22.30 -18.57 -24.22
N LEU A 129 -22.16 -17.57 -23.33
CA LEU A 129 -23.21 -16.63 -22.97
C LEU A 129 -23.01 -15.29 -23.67
N ASN A 130 -24.05 -14.79 -24.32
CA ASN A 130 -24.03 -13.45 -24.91
C ASN A 130 -24.58 -12.42 -23.93
N ALA A 131 -23.78 -11.38 -23.67
CA ALA A 131 -24.17 -10.28 -22.80
C ALA A 131 -24.40 -9.00 -23.61
N GLN A 132 -25.51 -8.31 -23.36
CA GLN A 132 -25.68 -6.93 -23.77
C GLN A 132 -24.89 -6.05 -22.80
N VAL A 133 -23.87 -5.36 -23.31
CA VAL A 133 -22.98 -4.53 -22.50
C VAL A 133 -23.47 -3.09 -22.53
N ASN A 134 -23.94 -2.61 -21.38
CA ASN A 134 -24.09 -1.20 -21.10
C ASN A 134 -22.88 -0.72 -20.29
N GLU A 135 -22.68 0.59 -20.28
CA GLU A 135 -21.54 1.20 -19.61
C GLU A 135 -21.38 0.78 -18.13
N GLU A 136 -22.47 0.55 -17.40
CA GLU A 136 -22.44 0.25 -15.95
C GLU A 136 -22.93 -1.15 -15.60
N GLU A 137 -23.46 -1.89 -16.57
CA GLU A 137 -24.14 -3.16 -16.36
C GLU A 137 -24.03 -4.08 -17.59
N LEU A 138 -24.00 -5.39 -17.36
CA LEU A 138 -24.15 -6.39 -18.40
C LEU A 138 -25.43 -7.17 -18.15
N LEU A 139 -26.21 -7.38 -19.21
CA LEU A 139 -27.43 -8.16 -19.18
C LEU A 139 -27.25 -9.42 -20.02
N VAL A 140 -27.33 -10.57 -19.38
CA VAL A 140 -27.29 -11.88 -20.04
C VAL A 140 -28.70 -12.43 -20.09
N HIS A 141 -29.24 -12.60 -21.29
CA HIS A 141 -30.56 -13.18 -21.49
C HIS A 141 -30.43 -14.69 -21.65
N GLY A 142 -30.84 -15.44 -20.63
CA GLY A 142 -30.92 -16.91 -20.68
C GLY A 142 -32.36 -17.37 -20.92
N GLU A 143 -32.52 -18.67 -21.19
CA GLU A 143 -33.85 -19.29 -21.37
C GLU A 143 -34.74 -19.16 -20.14
N ASN A 144 -34.13 -19.14 -18.94
CA ASN A 144 -34.83 -19.10 -17.66
C ASN A 144 -35.04 -17.69 -17.10
N GLY A 145 -34.51 -16.65 -17.76
CA GLY A 145 -34.63 -15.27 -17.29
C GLY A 145 -33.36 -14.44 -17.52
N VAL A 146 -33.33 -13.24 -16.94
CA VAL A 146 -32.23 -12.29 -17.10
C VAL A 146 -31.22 -12.42 -15.96
N TRP A 147 -29.93 -12.47 -16.29
CA TRP A 147 -28.85 -12.31 -15.33
C TRP A 147 -28.26 -10.90 -15.47
N LYS A 148 -28.43 -10.08 -14.43
CA LYS A 148 -27.90 -8.73 -14.34
C LYS A 148 -26.56 -8.70 -13.62
N ILE A 149 -25.55 -8.11 -14.26
CA ILE A 149 -24.18 -7.99 -13.70
C ILE A 149 -23.82 -6.51 -13.60
N VAL A 150 -23.66 -5.99 -12.39
CA VAL A 150 -23.30 -4.58 -12.13
C VAL A 150 -21.78 -4.42 -12.11
N VAL A 151 -21.27 -3.46 -12.88
CA VAL A 151 -19.83 -3.22 -13.06
C VAL A 151 -19.29 -2.21 -12.04
N ASP A 152 -18.23 -2.58 -11.33
CA ASP A 152 -17.46 -1.63 -10.53
C ASP A 152 -16.73 -0.61 -11.40
N LYS A 153 -17.30 0.58 -11.55
CA LYS A 153 -16.49 1.72 -12.00
C LYS A 153 -15.80 2.38 -10.80
N PRO A 154 -14.45 2.34 -10.72
CA PRO A 154 -13.73 3.20 -9.81
C PRO A 154 -13.80 4.63 -10.34
N GLY A 155 -14.89 5.34 -10.05
CA GLY A 155 -15.05 6.76 -10.39
C GLY A 155 -13.96 7.64 -9.75
N ARG A 156 -13.78 8.87 -10.27
CA ARG A 156 -12.99 9.91 -9.59
C ARG A 156 -13.73 10.36 -8.33
N GLY A 157 -13.53 9.66 -7.22
CA GLY A 157 -14.20 9.96 -5.96
C GLY A 157 -13.98 8.90 -4.88
N LYS A 158 -14.90 8.85 -3.92
CA LYS A 158 -14.89 7.89 -2.80
C LYS A 158 -15.03 6.48 -3.37
N ARG A 159 -14.09 5.58 -3.05
CA ARG A 159 -14.19 4.16 -3.44
C ARG A 159 -15.51 3.61 -2.91
N PHE A 160 -16.37 3.11 -3.80
CA PHE A 160 -17.61 2.46 -3.40
C PHE A 160 -17.28 1.12 -2.76
N SER A 161 -17.70 0.96 -1.50
CA SER A 161 -17.57 -0.31 -0.78
C SER A 161 -18.55 -1.34 -1.34
N LEU A 162 -18.29 -2.64 -1.09
CA LEU A 162 -19.23 -3.70 -1.48
C LEU A 162 -20.64 -3.45 -0.92
N LYS A 163 -20.72 -2.90 0.30
CA LYS A 163 -21.97 -2.61 0.99
C LYS A 163 -22.84 -1.60 0.23
N ASN A 164 -22.21 -0.54 -0.29
CA ASN A 164 -22.93 0.49 -1.05
C ASN A 164 -23.54 -0.10 -2.32
N LYS A 165 -22.76 -0.93 -3.03
CA LYS A 165 -23.24 -1.57 -4.27
C LYS A 165 -24.32 -2.60 -4.03
N LEU A 166 -24.18 -3.39 -2.97
CA LEU A 166 -25.22 -4.31 -2.57
C LEU A 166 -26.51 -3.56 -2.23
N PHE A 167 -26.41 -2.42 -1.54
CA PHE A 167 -27.56 -1.58 -1.27
C PHE A 167 -28.19 -1.03 -2.56
N GLU A 168 -27.39 -0.48 -3.49
CA GLU A 168 -27.89 -0.01 -4.79
C GLU A 168 -28.55 -1.14 -5.58
N LEU A 169 -27.91 -2.31 -5.64
CA LEU A 169 -28.45 -3.50 -6.30
C LEU A 169 -29.81 -3.88 -5.71
N LEU A 170 -29.93 -3.94 -4.38
CA LEU A 170 -31.19 -4.22 -3.68
C LEU A 170 -32.30 -3.21 -4.04
N THR A 171 -31.96 -1.94 -4.26
CA THR A 171 -32.95 -0.91 -4.68
C THR A 171 -33.39 -1.03 -6.13
N GLN A 172 -32.60 -1.71 -6.97
CA GLN A 172 -32.90 -1.94 -8.39
C GLN A 172 -33.50 -3.32 -8.65
N MET A 173 -33.76 -4.12 -7.62
CA MET A 173 -34.27 -5.47 -7.83
C MET A 173 -35.69 -5.43 -8.38
N ASP A 174 -35.88 -6.07 -9.53
CA ASP A 174 -37.19 -6.34 -10.11
C ASP A 174 -37.40 -7.85 -10.28
N GLY A 175 -38.65 -8.23 -10.55
CA GLY A 175 -39.06 -9.64 -10.71
C GLY A 175 -38.73 -10.25 -12.07
N THR A 176 -38.01 -9.53 -12.95
CA THR A 176 -37.64 -10.01 -14.29
C THR A 176 -36.21 -10.56 -14.35
N VAL A 177 -35.41 -10.25 -13.33
CA VAL A 177 -34.02 -10.68 -13.19
C VAL A 177 -33.94 -11.83 -12.20
N GLU A 178 -33.42 -12.96 -12.68
CA GLU A 178 -33.29 -14.20 -11.91
C GLU A 178 -32.00 -14.26 -11.10
N LYS A 179 -30.94 -13.60 -11.59
CA LYS A 179 -29.62 -13.62 -10.96
C LYS A 179 -29.00 -12.24 -10.98
N TYR A 180 -28.35 -11.91 -9.88
CA TYR A 180 -27.66 -10.65 -9.72
C TYR A 180 -26.19 -10.88 -9.39
N SER A 181 -25.30 -10.21 -10.10
CA SER A 181 -23.87 -10.25 -9.79
C SER A 181 -23.24 -8.88 -9.73
N ILE A 182 -22.17 -8.78 -8.96
CA ILE A 182 -21.32 -7.59 -8.93
C ILE A 182 -19.95 -8.00 -9.46
N VAL A 183 -19.47 -7.32 -10.50
CA VAL A 183 -18.11 -7.51 -11.00
C VAL A 183 -17.18 -6.43 -10.46
N VAL A 184 -16.07 -6.85 -9.85
CA VAL A 184 -15.08 -5.96 -9.25
C VAL A 184 -13.66 -6.40 -9.61
N MET A 185 -12.71 -5.47 -9.60
CA MET A 185 -11.29 -5.84 -9.59
C MET A 185 -10.96 -6.59 -8.30
N ARG A 186 -10.16 -7.66 -8.43
CA ARG A 186 -9.76 -8.52 -7.31
C ARG A 186 -9.07 -7.70 -6.22
N ASP A 187 -9.76 -7.56 -5.09
CA ASP A 187 -9.26 -6.98 -3.83
C ASP A 187 -9.65 -7.91 -2.67
N ALA A 188 -8.72 -8.14 -1.75
CA ALA A 188 -8.97 -8.93 -0.55
C ALA A 188 -10.08 -8.32 0.33
N ALA A 189 -10.28 -7.00 0.26
CA ALA A 189 -11.36 -6.32 0.97
C ALA A 189 -12.76 -6.81 0.50
N TYR A 190 -12.99 -6.85 -0.82
CA TYR A 190 -14.26 -7.32 -1.40
C TYR A 190 -14.55 -8.77 -1.01
N LEU A 191 -13.55 -9.65 -1.06
CA LEU A 191 -13.73 -11.05 -0.68
C LEU A 191 -14.04 -11.21 0.82
N ARG A 192 -13.40 -10.42 1.69
CA ARG A 192 -13.70 -10.44 3.13
C ARG A 192 -15.12 -9.95 3.42
N ASP A 193 -15.56 -8.89 2.77
CA ASP A 193 -16.92 -8.38 2.93
C ASP A 193 -17.96 -9.35 2.36
N TRP A 194 -17.68 -10.00 1.22
CA TRP A 194 -18.53 -11.06 0.66
C TRP A 194 -18.72 -12.24 1.61
N LYS A 195 -17.64 -12.67 2.27
CA LYS A 195 -17.68 -13.76 3.25
C LYS A 195 -18.48 -13.41 4.52
N ARG A 196 -18.71 -12.12 4.80
CA ARG A 196 -19.52 -11.67 5.93
C ARG A 196 -21.01 -11.69 5.64
N LEU A 197 -21.42 -11.70 4.38
CA LEU A 197 -22.83 -11.86 4.02
C LEU A 197 -23.31 -13.26 4.37
N SER A 198 -24.52 -13.33 4.93
CA SER A 198 -25.18 -14.60 5.23
C SER A 198 -25.32 -15.44 3.95
N PRO A 199 -24.92 -16.73 3.97
CA PRO A 199 -25.14 -17.64 2.84
C PRO A 199 -26.62 -17.69 2.43
N THR A 200 -27.54 -17.67 3.41
CA THR A 200 -28.98 -17.65 3.16
C THR A 200 -29.42 -16.42 2.37
N ALA A 201 -28.84 -15.24 2.65
CA ALA A 201 -29.17 -14.03 1.91
C ALA A 201 -28.67 -14.10 0.47
N LYS A 202 -27.47 -14.62 0.25
CA LYS A 202 -26.91 -14.80 -1.10
C LYS A 202 -27.76 -15.77 -1.93
N GLN A 203 -28.15 -16.88 -1.34
CA GLN A 203 -28.98 -17.89 -2.00
C GLN A 203 -30.39 -17.35 -2.32
N LYS A 204 -31.05 -16.69 -1.35
CA LYS A 204 -32.42 -16.17 -1.56
C LYS A 204 -32.51 -15.05 -2.59
N LEU A 205 -31.45 -14.26 -2.72
CA LEU A 205 -31.37 -13.14 -3.68
C LEU A 205 -30.63 -13.54 -4.96
N ASN A 206 -30.22 -14.81 -5.08
CA ASN A 206 -29.39 -15.34 -6.16
C ASN A 206 -28.22 -14.41 -6.53
N LEU A 207 -27.42 -14.08 -5.51
CA LEU A 207 -26.32 -13.13 -5.63
C LEU A 207 -24.99 -13.85 -5.86
N SER A 208 -24.17 -13.34 -6.78
CA SER A 208 -22.77 -13.74 -6.89
C SER A 208 -21.80 -12.55 -7.04
N LEU A 209 -20.53 -12.80 -6.73
CA LEU A 209 -19.44 -11.85 -6.86
C LEU A 209 -18.44 -12.34 -7.89
N LEU A 210 -18.21 -11.53 -8.93
CA LEU A 210 -17.22 -11.80 -9.97
C LEU A 210 -15.94 -11.01 -9.65
N LEU A 211 -14.86 -11.71 -9.32
CA LEU A 211 -13.54 -11.12 -9.07
C LEU A 211 -12.66 -11.21 -10.32
N CYS A 212 -12.35 -10.06 -10.92
CA CYS A 212 -11.49 -9.95 -12.09
C CYS A 212 -10.02 -9.71 -11.69
N SER A 213 -9.10 -10.49 -12.23
CA SER A 213 -7.66 -10.25 -12.10
C SER A 213 -7.18 -9.24 -13.15
N ALA A 214 -6.04 -8.60 -12.92
CA ALA A 214 -5.41 -7.72 -13.90
C ALA A 214 -5.04 -8.44 -15.22
N ASN A 215 -4.91 -9.77 -15.17
CA ASN A 215 -4.59 -10.59 -16.34
C ASN A 215 -5.84 -10.99 -17.15
N GLY A 216 -7.04 -10.55 -16.75
CA GLY A 216 -8.30 -10.89 -17.42
C GLY A 216 -9.01 -12.14 -16.89
N VAL A 217 -8.39 -12.89 -15.97
CA VAL A 217 -9.06 -14.07 -15.36
C VAL A 217 -10.19 -13.60 -14.43
N VAL A 218 -11.40 -14.13 -14.65
CA VAL A 218 -12.58 -13.92 -13.81
C VAL A 218 -12.83 -15.16 -12.95
N LYS A 219 -13.20 -14.93 -11.68
CA LYS A 219 -13.66 -16.00 -10.80
C LYS A 219 -14.96 -15.60 -10.10
N GLU A 220 -15.95 -16.45 -10.22
CA GLU A 220 -17.24 -16.31 -9.54
C GLU A 220 -17.21 -16.86 -8.11
N TYR A 221 -17.92 -16.17 -7.22
CA TYR A 221 -18.15 -16.55 -5.83
C TYR A 221 -19.63 -16.39 -5.51
N GLU A 222 -20.29 -17.51 -5.22
CA GLU A 222 -21.67 -17.55 -4.72
C GLU A 222 -21.75 -17.24 -3.21
#